data_AF-A0A365TFF6-F1
#
_entry.id   AF-A0A365TFF6-F1
#
_cell.length_a   1.000
_cell.length_b   1.000
_cell.length_c   1.000
_cell.angle_alpha   90.00
_cell.angle_beta   90.00
_cell.angle_gamma   90.00
#
_symmetry.space_group_name_H-M   'P 1'
#
loop_
_entity.id
_entity.type
_entity.pdbx_description
1 polymer ?
#
loop_
_entity_poly.entity_id
_entity_poly.type
_entity_poly.pdbx_seq_one_letter_code
_entity_poly.pdbx_strand_id
1 'polypeptide(L)'
;MVDRERALSELRIEGEFDDEARERHAPVVRMMADILEHGEVHARWADEDRYVEVRQGTATFDFDGEVILIDNGLNERSFTMNNLSNWEKPMNVFEDEEP
;
A
#
# COMPACT_ATOMS: atom_id res chain seq x y z
N MET A 1 0.11 -6.12 -21.57
CA MET A 1 0.89 -5.15 -20.79
C MET A 1 -0.12 -4.16 -20.24
N VAL A 2 -0.50 -4.30 -18.97
CA VAL A 2 -1.29 -3.27 -18.30
C VAL A 2 -0.36 -2.10 -18.07
N ASP A 3 -0.71 -0.92 -18.57
CA ASP A 3 0.06 0.31 -18.40
C ASP A 3 0.27 0.57 -16.92
N ARG A 4 1.52 0.44 -16.47
CA ARG A 4 1.93 0.63 -15.07
C ARG A 4 1.55 2.02 -14.56
N GLU A 5 1.49 3.01 -15.46
CA GLU A 5 1.02 4.37 -15.18
C GLU A 5 -0.50 4.45 -14.95
N ARG A 6 -1.29 3.61 -15.64
CA ARG A 6 -2.75 3.55 -15.43
C ARG A 6 -3.10 2.85 -14.13
N ALA A 7 -2.34 1.83 -13.73
CA ALA A 7 -2.54 1.15 -12.45
C ALA A 7 -2.32 2.11 -11.25
N LEU A 8 -1.27 2.95 -11.31
CA LEU A 8 -1.05 3.97 -10.27
C LEU A 8 -2.16 5.03 -10.18
N SER A 9 -3.00 5.21 -11.21
CA SER A 9 -4.14 6.13 -11.16
C SER A 9 -5.26 5.70 -10.21
N GLU A 10 -5.28 4.43 -9.79
CA GLU A 10 -6.27 3.90 -8.86
C GLU A 10 -5.82 3.97 -7.39
N LEU A 11 -4.54 4.22 -7.16
CA LEU A 11 -4.01 4.58 -5.85
C LEU A 11 -3.96 6.10 -5.73
N ARG A 12 -4.31 6.62 -4.55
CA ARG A 12 -4.12 8.05 -4.29
C ARG A 12 -2.65 8.29 -3.93
N ILE A 13 -1.95 9.02 -4.78
CA ILE A 13 -0.55 9.42 -4.57
C ILE A 13 -0.53 10.95 -4.46
N GLU A 14 0.12 11.45 -3.42
CA GLU A 14 0.34 12.87 -3.17
C GLU A 14 1.85 13.15 -3.06
N GLY A 15 2.25 14.37 -3.41
CA GLY A 15 3.66 14.79 -3.42
C GLY A 15 4.46 14.36 -4.65
N GLU A 16 5.76 14.64 -4.61
CA GLU A 16 6.70 14.37 -5.69
C GLU A 16 7.09 12.88 -5.73
N PHE A 17 6.53 12.15 -6.69
CA PHE A 17 6.84 10.73 -6.93
C PHE A 17 7.77 10.55 -8.14
N ASP A 18 9.03 10.94 -7.97
CA ASP A 18 10.10 10.82 -8.96
C ASP A 18 10.94 9.53 -8.79
N ASP A 19 12.02 9.40 -9.57
CA ASP A 19 12.89 8.22 -9.50
C ASP A 19 13.67 8.12 -8.18
N GLU A 20 13.99 9.25 -7.55
CA GLU A 20 14.67 9.28 -6.25
C GLU A 20 13.73 8.79 -5.13
N ALA A 21 12.49 9.29 -5.10
CA ALA A 21 11.46 8.85 -4.17
C ALA A 21 11.14 7.36 -4.34
N ARG A 22 11.11 6.87 -5.59
CA ARG A 22 10.92 5.44 -5.91
C ARG A 22 12.04 4.57 -5.35
N GLU A 23 13.29 5.02 -5.43
CA GLU A 23 14.43 4.28 -4.90
C GLU A 23 14.44 4.33 -3.37
N ARG A 24 14.28 5.51 -2.78
CA ARG A 24 14.25 5.72 -1.32
C ARG A 24 13.16 4.91 -0.64
N HIS A 25 11.97 4.86 -1.24
CA HIS A 25 10.82 4.14 -0.71
C HIS A 25 10.49 2.87 -1.50
N ALA A 26 11.51 2.18 -2.04
CA ALA A 26 11.33 0.94 -2.80
C ALA A 26 10.47 -0.14 -2.11
N PRO A 27 10.50 -0.34 -0.78
CA PRO A 27 9.56 -1.23 -0.09
C PRO A 27 8.09 -0.81 -0.26
N VAL A 28 7.79 0.48 -0.09
CA VAL A 28 6.43 1.02 -0.26
C VAL A 28 5.97 0.87 -1.70
N VAL A 29 6.83 1.15 -2.67
CA VAL A 29 6.50 0.97 -4.10
C VAL A 29 6.17 -0.49 -4.43
N ARG A 30 6.85 -1.47 -3.82
CA ARG A 30 6.52 -2.89 -3.98
C ARG A 30 5.19 -3.24 -3.33
N MET A 31 4.92 -2.70 -2.15
CA MET A 31 3.63 -2.87 -1.48
C MET A 31 2.47 -2.28 -2.29
N MET A 32 2.65 -1.10 -2.89
CA MET A 32 1.67 -0.48 -3.79
C MET A 32 1.33 -1.39 -4.98
N ALA A 33 2.33 -2.08 -5.55
CA ALA A 33 2.08 -3.04 -6.62
C ALA A 33 1.24 -4.23 -6.16
N ASP A 34 1.49 -4.77 -4.96
CA ASP A 34 0.67 -5.84 -4.39
C ASP A 34 -0.76 -5.37 -4.08
N ILE A 35 -0.95 -4.13 -3.60
CA ILE A 35 -2.30 -3.55 -3.40
C ILE A 35 -3.04 -3.43 -4.73
N LEU A 36 -2.37 -3.02 -5.80
CA LEU A 36 -2.98 -2.93 -7.13
C LEU A 36 -3.35 -4.30 -7.69
N GLU A 37 -2.59 -5.34 -7.37
CA GLU A 37 -2.84 -6.70 -7.84
C GLU A 37 -3.96 -7.39 -7.04
N HIS A 38 -4.01 -7.17 -5.72
CA HIS A 38 -4.88 -7.92 -4.80
C HIS A 38 -6.02 -7.09 -4.20
N GLY A 39 -6.04 -5.78 -4.43
CA GLY A 39 -6.99 -4.82 -3.83
C GLY A 39 -6.63 -4.39 -2.41
N GLU A 40 -5.83 -5.18 -1.68
CA GLU A 40 -5.40 -4.89 -0.31
C GLU A 40 -4.14 -5.66 0.10
N VAL A 41 -3.51 -5.23 1.20
CA VAL A 41 -2.47 -5.96 1.92
C VAL A 41 -2.62 -5.76 3.43
N HIS A 42 -2.00 -6.64 4.21
CA HIS A 42 -1.80 -6.46 5.65
C HIS A 42 -0.35 -6.04 5.90
N ALA A 43 -0.12 -4.76 6.18
CA ALA A 43 1.19 -4.19 6.39
C ALA A 43 1.53 -4.05 7.88
N ARG A 44 2.82 -4.18 8.23
CA ARG A 44 3.32 -4.01 9.59
C ARG A 44 4.36 -2.91 9.64
N TRP A 45 4.20 -2.02 10.60
CA TRP A 45 5.18 -0.99 10.93
C TRP A 45 5.96 -1.38 12.18
N ALA A 46 7.21 -0.95 12.26
CA ALA A 46 8.11 -1.32 13.36
C ALA A 46 7.62 -0.86 14.75
N ASP A 47 6.80 0.18 14.79
CA ASP A 47 6.20 0.79 15.97
C ASP A 47 4.76 0.32 16.26
N GLU A 48 4.22 -0.60 15.46
CA GLU A 48 2.88 -1.17 15.67
C GLU A 48 2.96 -2.66 16.02
N ASP A 49 2.21 -3.06 17.06
CA ASP A 49 2.13 -4.45 17.51
C ASP A 49 1.28 -5.35 16.62
N ARG A 50 0.58 -4.76 15.63
CA ARG A 50 -0.39 -5.45 14.78
C ARG A 50 -0.19 -5.12 13.31
N TYR A 51 -0.71 -6.00 12.46
CA TYR A 51 -0.89 -5.67 11.06
C TYR A 51 -2.01 -4.63 10.91
N VAL A 52 -1.80 -3.69 9.98
CA VAL A 52 -2.78 -2.71 9.54
C VAL A 52 -3.14 -3.04 8.11
N GLU A 53 -4.43 -3.11 7.85
CA GLU A 53 -4.96 -3.36 6.54
C GLU A 53 -4.88 -2.09 5.68
N VAL A 54 -4.27 -2.22 4.52
CA VAL A 54 -4.10 -1.15 3.53
C VAL A 54 -4.87 -1.55 2.29
N ARG A 55 -6.00 -0.88 2.02
CA ARG A 55 -6.85 -1.18 0.87
C ARG A 55 -6.74 -0.11 -0.20
N GLN A 56 -6.92 -0.54 -1.44
CA GLN A 56 -7.15 0.35 -2.56
C GLN A 56 -8.38 1.24 -2.28
N GLY A 57 -8.25 2.54 -2.58
CA GLY A 57 -9.31 3.52 -2.36
C GLY A 57 -9.43 4.07 -0.93
N THR A 58 -8.78 3.46 0.06
CA THR A 58 -8.75 3.98 1.44
C THR A 58 -7.35 4.43 1.90
N ALA A 59 -6.32 4.18 1.09
CA ALA A 59 -4.95 4.58 1.35
C ALA A 59 -4.50 5.75 0.44
N THR A 60 -3.83 6.74 1.04
CA THR A 60 -3.11 7.82 0.37
C THR A 60 -1.62 7.68 0.63
N PHE A 61 -0.81 7.69 -0.42
CA PHE A 61 0.66 7.63 -0.35
C PHE A 61 1.21 9.03 -0.56
N ASP A 62 1.53 9.74 0.53
CA ASP A 62 2.09 11.08 0.51
C ASP A 62 3.62 11.01 0.57
N PHE A 63 4.28 11.18 -0.57
CA PHE A 63 5.73 11.10 -0.71
C PHE A 63 6.44 12.36 -0.21
N ASP A 64 5.77 13.51 -0.17
CA ASP A 64 6.34 14.74 0.40
C ASP A 64 6.32 14.68 1.94
N GLY A 65 5.23 14.17 2.50
CA GLY A 65 5.08 13.92 3.93
C GLY A 65 5.78 12.65 4.44
N GLU A 66 6.27 11.80 3.54
CA GLU A 66 6.83 10.46 3.81
C GLU A 66 5.90 9.57 4.66
N VAL A 67 4.59 9.68 4.43
CA VAL A 67 3.55 8.95 5.19
C VAL A 67 2.53 8.27 4.30
N ILE A 68 1.95 7.20 4.83
CA ILE A 68 0.77 6.53 4.28
C ILE A 68 -0.40 6.89 5.20
N LEU A 69 -1.41 7.55 4.65
CA LEU A 69 -2.66 7.86 5.34
C LEU A 69 -3.68 6.76 5.04
N ILE A 70 -4.30 6.20 6.07
CA ILE A 70 -5.28 5.12 5.94
C ILE A 70 -6.58 5.57 6.60
N ASP A 71 -7.64 5.65 5.80
CA ASP A 71 -9.01 5.91 6.24
C ASP A 71 -9.74 4.58 6.50
N ASN A 72 -10.30 4.41 7.70
CA ASN A 72 -11.12 3.25 8.05
C ASN A 72 -12.63 3.55 8.11
N GLY A 73 -13.06 4.69 7.57
CA GLY A 73 -14.43 5.18 7.55
C GLY A 73 -14.88 5.87 8.85
N LEU A 74 -14.06 5.83 9.90
CA LEU A 74 -14.31 6.52 11.18
C LEU A 74 -13.21 7.50 11.53
N ASN A 75 -11.95 7.13 11.26
CA ASN A 75 -10.78 7.95 11.53
C ASN A 75 -9.72 7.71 10.45
N GLU A 76 -8.96 8.75 10.15
CA GLU A 76 -7.73 8.66 9.37
C GLU A 76 -6.53 8.47 10.31
N ARG A 77 -5.62 7.55 9.97
CA ARG A 77 -4.36 7.33 10.69
C ARG A 77 -3.19 7.46 9.73
N SER A 78 -2.12 8.10 10.18
CA SER A 78 -0.86 8.23 9.44
C SER A 78 0.16 7.20 9.90
N PHE A 79 0.91 6.65 8.94
CA PHE A 79 1.98 5.70 9.18
C PHE A 79 3.22 6.10 8.38
N THR A 80 4.38 6.15 9.01
CA THR A 80 5.62 6.58 8.33
C THR A 80 6.07 5.54 7.30
N MET A 81 6.41 5.96 6.08
CA MET A 81 6.92 5.08 5.02
C MET A 81 8.25 4.41 5.42
N ASN A 82 9.10 5.13 6.16
CA ASN A 82 10.42 4.67 6.61
C ASN A 82 10.36 3.53 7.65
N ASN A 83 9.22 3.33 8.31
CA ASN A 83 9.05 2.30 9.35
C ASN A 83 8.31 1.06 8.85
N LEU A 84 7.98 0.98 7.56
CA LEU A 84 7.37 -0.21 6.99
C LEU A 84 8.33 -1.40 7.13
N SER A 85 7.94 -2.38 7.94
CA SER A 85 8.77 -3.55 8.26
C SER A 85 8.52 -4.69 7.28
N ASN A 86 7.25 -5.07 7.06
CA ASN A 86 6.84 -6.10 6.12
C ASN A 86 5.35 -5.96 5.76
N TRP A 87 4.87 -6.76 4.82
CA TRP A 87 3.44 -6.92 4.54
C TRP A 87 3.15 -8.32 4.02
N GLU A 88 1.89 -8.73 4.15
CA GLU A 88 1.37 -9.98 3.66
C GLU A 88 0.19 -9.72 2.72
N LYS A 89 0.11 -10.50 1.65
CA LYS A 89 -1.04 -10.48 0.75
C LYS A 89 -2.17 -11.27 1.41
N PRO A 90 -3.45 -10.92 1.18
CA PRO A 90 -4.55 -11.78 1.58
C PRO A 90 -4.36 -13.15 0.94
N MET A 91 -4.38 -14.22 1.73
CA MET A 91 -4.47 -15.54 1.14
C MET A 91 -5.84 -15.66 0.47
N ASN A 92 -5.87 -15.79 -0.85
CA ASN A 92 -7.09 -16.17 -1.56
C ASN A 92 -7.52 -17.54 -1.02
N VAL A 93 -8.57 -17.57 -0.20
CA VAL A 93 -9.17 -18.81 0.32
C VAL A 93 -10.07 -19.50 -0.71
N PHE A 94 -9.95 -19.14 -1.99
CA PHE A 94 -10.67 -19.74 -3.11
C PHE A 94 -9.69 -20.41 -4.08
N GLU A 95 -9.00 -21.46 -3.62
CA GLU A 95 -8.53 -22.51 -4.51
C GLU A 95 -9.24 -23.81 -4.09
N ASP A 96 -9.82 -24.49 -5.09
CA ASP A 96 -10.50 -25.79 -5.05
C ASP A 96 -12.00 -25.85 -4.66
N GLU A 97 -12.88 -25.35 -5.54
CA GLU A 97 -14.12 -26.08 -5.87
C GLU A 97 -14.44 -25.92 -7.37
N GLU A 98 -13.65 -26.56 -8.24
CA GLU A 98 -14.18 -27.02 -9.53
C GLU A 98 -14.83 -28.40 -9.32
N PRO A 99 -16.13 -28.60 -9.60
CA PRO A 99 -16.71 -29.93 -9.78
C PRO A 99 -16.36 -30.56 -11.14
#